data_AF-A0A7V1I351-F1
#
_entry.id   AF-A0A7V1I351-F1
#
_cell.length_a   1.000
_cell.length_b   1.000
_cell.length_c   1.000
_cell.angle_alpha   90.00
_cell.angle_beta   90.00
_cell.angle_gamma   90.00
#
_symmetry.space_group_name_H-M   'P 1'
#
loop_
_entity.id
_entity.type
_entity.pdbx_description
1 polymer ?
#
loop_
_entity_poly.entity_id
_entity_poly.type
_entity_poly.pdbx_seq_one_letter_code
_entity_poly.pdbx_strand_id
1 'polypeptide(L)'
;FFKMEKGHKLTRASLETLAIIAYRQPITRAEVDDIRGVDSGGVLRGLIDKSMVKTMGRRKVPGRPMMYGTTNRFLEFFGLARLADLPTLDEFQAELGGEMAGRTRQAMIDFAPDETNPDDDTGELDETDNNTDITEEEGQNEVLNETKNIIETGDLSETEDPA
;
A
#
# COMPACT_ATOMS: atom_id res chain seq x y z
N PHE A 1 -10.76 -36.44 -14.76
CA PHE A 1 -9.45 -35.98 -15.23
C PHE A 1 -9.37 -34.47 -15.10
N PHE A 2 -8.89 -33.94 -13.97
CA PHE A 2 -8.63 -32.51 -13.84
C PHE A 2 -7.28 -32.23 -14.52
N LYS A 3 -7.36 -31.68 -15.73
CA LYS A 3 -6.18 -31.20 -16.45
C LYS A 3 -5.74 -29.92 -15.73
N MET A 4 -4.73 -30.02 -14.87
CA MET A 4 -3.91 -28.86 -14.53
C MET A 4 -3.20 -28.44 -15.82
N GLU A 5 -3.90 -27.64 -16.63
CA GLU A 5 -3.29 -26.81 -17.67
C GLU A 5 -2.04 -26.20 -17.05
N LYS A 6 -0.85 -26.46 -17.64
CA LYS A 6 0.44 -25.92 -17.19
C LYS A 6 0.24 -24.44 -16.84
N GLY A 7 0.16 -24.18 -15.54
CA GLY A 7 -0.45 -22.97 -15.02
C GLY A 7 0.33 -21.77 -15.50
N HIS A 8 -0.31 -20.89 -16.26
CA HIS A 8 0.23 -19.56 -16.47
C HIS A 8 0.36 -18.93 -15.09
N LYS A 9 1.60 -18.85 -14.61
CA LYS A 9 1.94 -18.26 -13.31
C LYS A 9 1.20 -16.93 -13.18
N LEU A 10 0.55 -16.72 -12.04
CA LEU A 10 -0.04 -15.43 -11.74
C LEU A 10 1.11 -14.43 -11.58
N THR A 11 1.02 -13.30 -12.28
CA THR A 11 1.98 -12.22 -12.11
C THR A 11 1.82 -11.62 -10.72
N ARG A 12 2.82 -10.88 -10.24
CA ARG A 12 2.75 -10.17 -8.96
C ARG A 12 1.50 -9.28 -8.87
N ALA A 13 1.23 -8.46 -9.89
CA ALA A 13 0.03 -7.63 -9.95
C ALA A 13 -1.28 -8.44 -9.89
N SER A 14 -1.29 -9.64 -10.49
CA SER A 14 -2.44 -10.56 -10.42
C SER A 14 -2.64 -11.09 -9.01
N LEU A 15 -1.57 -11.47 -8.31
CA LEU A 15 -1.62 -11.96 -6.94
C LEU A 15 -2.05 -10.87 -5.97
N GLU A 16 -1.53 -9.65 -6.09
CA GLU A 16 -1.94 -8.50 -5.27
C GLU A 16 -3.43 -8.21 -5.43
N THR A 17 -3.91 -8.13 -6.67
CA THR A 17 -5.33 -7.90 -6.98
C THR A 17 -6.20 -9.04 -6.44
N LEU A 18 -5.76 -10.29 -6.63
CA LEU A 18 -6.48 -11.47 -6.17
C LEU A 18 -6.57 -11.54 -4.64
N ALA A 19 -5.49 -11.20 -3.94
CA ALA A 19 -5.46 -11.13 -2.48
C ALA A 19 -6.46 -10.10 -1.95
N ILE A 20 -6.48 -8.88 -2.52
CA ILE A 20 -7.45 -7.85 -2.14
C ILE A 20 -8.87 -8.37 -2.27
N ILE A 21 -9.21 -9.00 -3.40
CA ILE A 21 -10.54 -9.56 -3.63
C ILE A 21 -10.86 -10.67 -2.63
N ALA A 22 -9.92 -11.58 -2.35
CA ALA A 22 -10.13 -12.69 -1.44
C ALA A 22 -10.49 -12.23 -0.01
N TYR A 23 -9.81 -11.19 0.50
CA TYR A 23 -10.03 -10.67 1.86
C TYR A 23 -11.13 -9.61 1.97
N ARG A 24 -11.53 -8.95 0.87
CA ARG A 24 -12.49 -7.81 0.88
C ARG A 24 -13.77 -8.06 0.12
N GLN A 25 -13.97 -9.24 -0.47
CA GLN A 25 -15.20 -9.54 -1.21
C GLN A 25 -16.46 -9.44 -0.35
N PRO A 26 -17.60 -8.98 -0.90
CA PRO A 26 -17.77 -8.50 -2.28
C PRO A 26 -17.21 -7.08 -2.48
N ILE A 27 -16.34 -6.90 -3.48
CA ILE A 27 -15.64 -5.62 -3.73
C ILE A 27 -15.82 -5.13 -5.17
N THR A 28 -15.87 -3.82 -5.40
CA THR A 28 -15.95 -3.21 -6.73
C THR A 28 -14.57 -2.97 -7.34
N ARG A 29 -14.49 -2.81 -8.67
CA ARG A 29 -13.22 -2.47 -9.32
C ARG A 29 -12.61 -1.17 -8.76
N ALA A 30 -13.43 -0.13 -8.57
CA ALA A 30 -12.94 1.15 -8.08
C ALA A 30 -12.25 1.00 -6.71
N GLU A 31 -12.85 0.25 -5.78
CA GLU A 31 -12.25 -0.01 -4.47
C GLU A 31 -10.95 -0.82 -4.56
N VAL A 32 -10.85 -1.74 -5.52
CA VAL A 32 -9.59 -2.46 -5.77
C VAL A 32 -8.53 -1.50 -6.30
N ASP A 33 -8.88 -0.64 -7.25
CA ASP A 33 -7.99 0.38 -7.83
C ASP A 33 -7.51 1.35 -6.73
N ASP A 34 -8.40 1.78 -5.83
CA ASP A 34 -8.08 2.65 -4.70
C ASP A 34 -7.10 2.00 -3.72
N ILE A 35 -7.28 0.72 -3.39
CA ILE A 35 -6.37 -0.01 -2.49
C ILE A 35 -5.00 -0.23 -3.15
N ARG A 36 -4.96 -0.49 -4.47
CA ARG A 36 -3.69 -0.70 -5.19
C ARG A 36 -2.98 0.58 -5.60
N GLY A 37 -3.70 1.70 -5.64
CA GLY A 37 -3.22 2.98 -6.16
C GLY A 37 -2.98 3.01 -7.68
N VAL A 38 -3.41 1.97 -8.41
CA VAL A 38 -3.22 1.84 -9.87
C VAL A 38 -4.41 1.13 -10.53
N ASP A 39 -4.60 1.32 -11.84
CA ASP A 39 -5.64 0.63 -12.60
C ASP A 39 -5.45 -0.90 -12.57
N SER A 40 -6.50 -1.61 -12.18
CA SER A 40 -6.55 -3.07 -12.10
C SER A 40 -7.51 -3.69 -13.11
N GLY A 41 -8.01 -2.91 -14.08
CA GLY A 41 -9.03 -3.36 -15.04
C GLY A 41 -8.54 -4.51 -15.92
N GLY A 42 -7.32 -4.40 -16.47
CA GLY A 42 -6.70 -5.46 -17.26
C GLY A 42 -6.41 -6.73 -16.45
N VAL A 43 -5.97 -6.55 -15.20
CA VAL A 43 -5.67 -7.67 -14.28
C VAL A 43 -6.95 -8.40 -13.88
N LEU A 44 -8.00 -7.67 -13.53
CA LEU A 44 -9.33 -8.23 -13.22
C LEU A 44 -9.85 -9.07 -14.38
N ARG A 45 -9.76 -8.56 -15.62
CA ARG A 45 -10.17 -9.31 -16.81
C ARG A 45 -9.39 -10.63 -16.92
N GLY A 46 -8.06 -10.58 -16.80
CA GLY A 46 -7.24 -11.78 -16.83
C GLY A 46 -7.54 -12.78 -15.71
N LEU A 47 -7.92 -12.31 -14.51
CA LEU A 47 -8.33 -13.18 -13.40
C LEU A 47 -9.70 -13.83 -13.65
N ILE A 48 -10.64 -13.12 -14.29
CA ILE A 48 -11.95 -13.65 -14.70
C ILE A 48 -11.79 -14.70 -15.79
N ASP A 49 -10.96 -14.42 -16.80
CA ASP A 49 -10.70 -15.35 -17.91
C ASP A 49 -10.05 -16.66 -17.39
N LYS A 50 -9.20 -16.55 -16.35
CA LYS A 50 -8.63 -17.70 -15.64
C LYS A 50 -9.57 -18.33 -14.61
N SER A 51 -10.81 -17.84 -14.51
CA SER A 51 -11.82 -18.27 -13.54
C SER A 51 -11.38 -18.20 -12.08
N MET A 52 -10.42 -17.33 -11.73
CA MET A 52 -9.99 -17.11 -10.34
C MET A 52 -10.95 -16.16 -9.61
N VAL A 53 -11.58 -15.26 -10.36
CA VAL A 53 -12.55 -14.27 -9.87
C VAL A 53 -13.83 -14.36 -10.71
N LYS A 54 -14.98 -14.07 -10.10
CA LYS A 54 -16.29 -13.97 -10.74
C LYS A 54 -17.00 -12.68 -10.35
N THR A 55 -18.00 -12.29 -11.14
CA THR A 55 -18.93 -11.22 -10.77
C THR A 55 -19.97 -11.75 -9.79
N MET A 56 -20.21 -11.02 -8.69
CA MET A 56 -21.20 -11.34 -7.65
C MET A 56 -22.51 -10.54 -7.79
N GLY A 57 -22.58 -9.64 -8.75
CA GLY A 57 -23.75 -8.78 -9.00
C GLY A 57 -23.36 -7.31 -9.09
N ARG A 58 -24.34 -6.42 -8.88
CA ARG A 58 -24.15 -4.96 -8.91
C ARG A 58 -24.53 -4.35 -7.57
N ARG A 59 -23.75 -3.38 -7.11
CA ARG A 59 -24.05 -2.62 -5.88
C ARG A 59 -25.25 -1.67 -6.11
N LYS A 60 -26.10 -1.48 -5.10
CA LYS A 60 -27.29 -0.61 -5.15
C LYS A 60 -26.95 0.85 -4.81
N VAL A 61 -26.01 1.43 -5.55
CA VAL A 61 -25.57 2.83 -5.43
C VAL A 61 -25.58 3.47 -6.82
N PRO A 62 -25.51 4.82 -6.94
CA PRO A 62 -25.34 5.48 -8.24
C PRO A 62 -24.21 4.88 -9.07
N GLY A 63 -24.41 4.72 -10.38
CA GLY A 63 -23.48 4.03 -11.28
C GLY A 63 -23.54 2.49 -11.25
N ARG A 64 -24.19 1.89 -10.24
CA ARG A 64 -24.43 0.43 -10.09
C ARG A 64 -23.22 -0.43 -10.48
N PRO A 65 -22.05 -0.21 -9.84
CA PRO A 65 -20.81 -0.88 -10.20
C PRO A 65 -20.90 -2.39 -9.98
N MET A 66 -20.18 -3.15 -10.81
CA MET A 66 -20.04 -4.59 -10.64
C MET A 66 -19.23 -4.91 -9.38
N MET A 67 -19.65 -5.94 -8.66
CA MET A 67 -18.93 -6.51 -7.52
C MET A 67 -18.28 -7.82 -7.91
N TYR A 68 -17.12 -8.09 -7.33
CA TYR A 68 -16.28 -9.23 -7.63
C TYR A 68 -16.01 -10.07 -6.37
N GLY A 69 -15.76 -11.35 -6.59
CA GLY A 69 -15.35 -12.30 -5.55
C GLY A 69 -14.62 -13.51 -6.14
N THR A 70 -14.02 -14.33 -5.30
CA THR A 70 -13.28 -15.53 -5.69
C THR A 70 -14.21 -16.69 -6.05
N THR A 71 -13.66 -17.71 -6.71
CA THR A 71 -14.37 -18.90 -7.19
C THR A 71 -13.92 -20.17 -6.47
N ASN A 72 -14.55 -21.31 -6.76
CA ASN A 72 -14.08 -22.60 -6.27
C ASN A 72 -12.70 -22.96 -6.84
N ARG A 73 -12.38 -22.53 -8.07
CA ARG A 73 -11.06 -22.72 -8.67
C ARG A 73 -9.96 -22.02 -7.88
N PHE A 74 -10.25 -20.86 -7.29
CA PHE A 74 -9.33 -20.19 -6.37
C PHE A 74 -9.03 -21.09 -5.17
N LEU A 75 -10.07 -21.65 -4.52
CA LEU A 75 -9.89 -22.54 -3.37
C LEU A 75 -9.07 -23.78 -3.74
N GLU A 76 -9.38 -24.42 -4.86
CA GLU A 76 -8.63 -25.56 -5.39
C GLU A 76 -7.17 -25.21 -5.69
N PHE A 77 -6.91 -24.03 -6.28
CA PHE A 77 -5.57 -23.58 -6.62
C PHE A 77 -4.70 -23.30 -5.39
N PHE A 78 -5.29 -22.77 -4.31
CA PHE A 78 -4.60 -22.49 -3.05
C PHE A 78 -4.67 -23.64 -2.03
N GLY A 79 -5.32 -24.76 -2.37
CA GLY A 79 -5.45 -25.91 -1.48
C GLY A 79 -6.33 -25.66 -0.24
N LEU A 80 -7.29 -24.74 -0.34
CA LEU A 80 -8.18 -24.35 0.75
C LEU A 80 -9.53 -25.08 0.64
N ALA A 81 -10.13 -25.46 1.76
CA ALA A 81 -11.48 -26.02 1.76
C ALA A 81 -12.54 -24.91 1.70
N ARG A 82 -12.27 -23.77 2.34
CA ARG A 82 -13.16 -22.61 2.41
C ARG A 82 -12.38 -21.32 2.55
N LEU A 83 -13.05 -20.19 2.28
CA LEU A 83 -12.47 -18.86 2.39
C LEU A 83 -12.05 -18.48 3.82
N ALA A 84 -12.70 -19.07 4.83
CA ALA A 84 -12.36 -18.85 6.24
C ALA A 84 -11.02 -19.48 6.64
N ASP A 85 -10.45 -20.35 5.80
CA ASP A 85 -9.12 -20.94 6.03
C ASP A 85 -8.00 -20.02 5.52
N LEU A 86 -8.34 -18.84 4.98
CA LEU A 86 -7.33 -17.84 4.62
C LEU A 86 -6.68 -17.28 5.90
N PRO A 87 -5.33 -17.17 5.93
CA PRO A 87 -4.63 -16.67 7.10
C PRO A 87 -5.06 -15.24 7.41
N THR A 88 -5.30 -14.96 8.69
CA THR A 88 -5.55 -13.60 9.15
C THR A 88 -4.27 -12.77 9.09
N LEU A 89 -4.42 -11.44 9.14
CA LEU A 89 -3.26 -10.55 9.16
C LEU A 89 -2.37 -10.80 10.40
N ASP A 90 -2.96 -11.17 11.53
CA ASP A 90 -2.26 -11.43 12.78
C ASP A 90 -1.46 -12.74 12.71
N GLU A 91 -2.06 -13.81 12.16
CA GLU A 91 -1.37 -15.08 11.91
C GLU A 91 -0.22 -14.91 10.93
N PHE A 92 -0.40 -14.09 9.89
CA PHE A 92 0.65 -13.79 8.92
C PHE A 92 1.84 -13.08 9.59
N GLN A 93 1.60 -12.13 10.49
CA GLN A 93 2.67 -11.45 11.23
C GLN A 93 3.39 -12.39 12.21
N ALA A 94 2.68 -13.32 12.86
CA ALA A 94 3.29 -14.29 13.76
C ALA A 94 4.23 -15.26 13.02
N GLU A 95 3.81 -15.80 11.87
CA GLU A 95 4.64 -16.69 11.06
C GLU A 95 5.82 -15.97 10.39
N LEU A 96 5.57 -14.82 9.75
CA LEU A 96 6.63 -14.08 9.05
C LEU A 96 7.60 -13.37 10.01
N GLY A 97 7.11 -12.91 11.16
CA GLY A 97 7.91 -12.29 12.21
C GLY A 97 8.90 -13.27 12.85
N GLY A 98 8.50 -14.54 13.01
CA GLY A 98 9.38 -15.61 13.46
C GLY A 98 10.48 -15.95 12.45
N GLU A 99 10.12 -16.05 11.17
CA GLU A 99 11.07 -16.43 10.10
C GLU A 99 12.01 -15.28 9.67
N MET A 100 11.51 -14.05 9.53
CA MET A 100 12.34 -12.90 9.14
C MET A 100 13.28 -12.49 10.27
N ALA A 101 12.89 -12.60 11.53
CA ALA A 101 13.80 -12.37 12.65
C ALA A 101 14.99 -13.35 12.68
N GLY A 102 14.83 -14.56 12.12
CA GLY A 102 15.93 -15.52 11.93
C GLY A 102 16.84 -15.14 10.76
N ARG A 103 16.27 -14.80 9.60
CA ARG A 103 17.05 -14.45 8.39
C ARG A 103 17.77 -13.11 8.52
N THR A 104 17.13 -12.09 9.10
CA THR A 104 17.77 -10.79 9.36
C THR A 104 18.91 -10.94 10.36
N ARG A 105 18.75 -11.76 11.42
CA ARG A 105 19.85 -12.04 12.37
C ARG A 105 21.03 -12.75 11.70
N GLN A 106 20.78 -13.77 10.88
CA GLN A 106 21.85 -14.48 10.17
C GLN A 106 22.60 -13.56 9.19
N ALA A 107 21.89 -12.73 8.42
CA ALA A 107 22.49 -11.77 7.49
C ALA A 107 23.29 -10.66 8.19
N MET A 108 22.94 -10.29 9.43
CA MET A 108 23.71 -9.34 10.25
C MET A 108 24.99 -9.97 10.84
N ILE A 109 24.99 -11.28 11.10
CA ILE A 109 26.18 -12.01 11.58
C ILE A 109 27.21 -12.19 10.45
N ASP A 110 26.75 -12.46 9.22
CA ASP A 110 27.63 -12.71 8.08
C ASP A 110 28.26 -11.43 7.48
N PHE A 111 27.79 -10.22 7.85
CA PHE A 111 28.30 -8.93 7.36
C PHE A 111 29.00 -8.09 8.45
N ALA A 112 29.27 -8.65 9.65
CA ALA A 112 30.09 -7.95 10.62
C ALA A 112 31.51 -7.74 10.04
N PRO A 113 31.99 -6.49 9.83
CA PRO A 113 33.38 -6.27 9.47
C PRO A 113 34.25 -6.75 10.64
N ASP A 114 35.27 -7.53 10.29
CA ASP A 114 36.28 -8.04 11.22
C ASP A 114 37.13 -6.87 11.73
N GLU A 115 36.68 -6.21 12.79
CA GLU A 115 37.43 -5.17 13.51
C GLU A 115 38.50 -5.84 14.40
N THR A 116 39.52 -6.41 13.77
CA THR A 116 40.81 -6.63 14.42
C THR A 116 41.96 -6.23 13.48
N ASN A 117 42.54 -5.06 13.71
CA ASN A 117 44.00 -4.93 13.76
C ASN A 117 44.41 -3.64 14.47
N PRO A 118 44.90 -3.72 15.71
CA PRO A 118 45.47 -2.58 16.42
C PRO A 118 46.97 -2.54 16.17
N ASP A 119 47.43 -2.28 14.94
CA ASP A 119 48.84 -2.03 14.63
C ASP A 119 48.97 -1.46 13.21
N ASP A 120 48.85 -0.14 13.05
CA ASP A 120 49.55 0.57 11.98
C ASP A 120 49.98 1.95 12.50
N ASP A 121 51.26 2.00 12.88
CA ASP A 121 52.04 3.17 13.29
C ASP A 121 52.69 3.81 12.06
N THR A 122 53.14 5.06 12.19
CA THR A 122 53.72 5.98 11.20
C THR A 122 52.67 6.79 10.43
N GLY A 123 52.54 8.11 10.56
CA GLY A 123 53.44 9.15 11.04
C GLY A 123 53.71 10.10 9.88
N GLU A 124 53.33 11.38 10.01
CA GLU A 124 54.09 12.59 9.62
C GLU A 124 53.16 13.82 9.69
N LEU A 125 53.64 14.86 10.37
CA LEU A 125 53.01 16.15 10.63
C LEU A 125 53.23 17.07 9.42
N ASP A 126 52.27 17.92 9.07
CA ASP A 126 52.61 19.33 8.88
C ASP A 126 51.42 20.25 9.13
N GLU A 127 51.74 21.33 9.82
CA GLU A 127 50.87 22.41 10.27
C GLU A 127 50.49 23.30 9.08
N THR A 128 49.32 23.93 9.12
CA THR A 128 49.25 25.38 8.88
C THR A 128 47.91 25.90 9.33
N ASP A 129 48.02 26.95 10.15
CA ASP A 129 46.98 27.79 10.69
C ASP A 129 45.95 28.24 9.65
N ASN A 130 44.68 28.38 10.07
CA ASN A 130 44.13 29.73 10.17
C ASN A 130 42.87 29.80 11.05
N ASN A 131 42.99 30.75 11.95
CA ASN A 131 42.12 31.26 12.98
C ASN A 131 40.79 31.84 12.43
N THR A 132 39.69 31.53 13.12
CA THR A 132 38.56 32.39 13.59
C THR A 132 37.92 33.44 12.68
N ASP A 133 36.58 33.32 12.49
CA ASP A 133 35.53 34.32 12.85
C ASP A 133 34.16 33.75 12.42
N ILE A 134 33.23 33.37 13.31
CA ILE A 134 32.20 34.19 13.95
C ILE A 134 31.65 35.32 13.06
N THR A 135 30.40 35.20 12.60
CA THR A 135 29.36 36.22 12.83
C THR A 135 27.96 35.66 12.53
N GLU A 136 27.09 35.94 13.50
CA GLU A 136 25.64 35.83 13.51
C GLU A 136 24.99 36.69 12.41
N GLU A 137 23.86 36.25 11.84
CA GLU A 137 22.76 37.16 11.53
C GLU A 137 21.41 36.47 11.81
N GLU A 138 20.66 37.06 12.74
CA GLU A 138 19.28 36.80 13.09
C GLU A 138 18.30 37.50 12.14
N GLY A 139 17.04 37.04 12.14
CA GLY A 139 15.84 37.81 11.78
C GLY A 139 15.41 37.64 10.32
N GLN A 140 14.14 37.44 9.98
CA GLN A 140 12.93 37.99 10.59
C GLN A 140 11.75 37.05 10.32
N ASN A 141 10.99 36.79 11.38
CA ASN A 141 9.74 36.04 11.36
C ASN A 141 8.71 36.99 11.99
N GLU A 142 7.83 37.63 11.21
CA GLU A 142 6.67 38.32 11.79
C GLU A 142 5.57 38.68 10.76
N VAL A 143 4.34 38.33 11.16
CA VAL A 143 3.00 38.88 10.85
C VAL A 143 2.46 38.90 9.41
N LEU A 144 1.30 38.25 9.23
CA LEU A 144 0.03 38.95 8.99
C LEU A 144 -1.14 37.94 9.11
N ASN A 145 -1.58 37.73 10.35
CA ASN A 145 -2.98 37.41 10.62
C ASN A 145 -3.74 38.74 10.55
N GLU A 146 -4.71 38.89 9.64
CA GLU A 146 -5.96 39.65 9.81
C GLU A 146 -6.64 39.89 8.45
N THR A 147 -7.79 39.26 8.24
CA THR A 147 -8.98 39.87 7.61
C THR A 147 -10.16 38.90 7.79
N LYS A 148 -10.76 38.95 8.98
CA LYS A 148 -12.17 38.59 9.18
C LYS A 148 -13.02 39.83 8.84
N ASN A 149 -14.24 39.55 8.36
CA ASN A 149 -15.44 40.39 8.29
C ASN A 149 -15.54 41.45 7.20
N ILE A 150 -16.38 41.18 6.20
CA ILE A 150 -17.51 42.07 5.86
C ILE A 150 -18.78 41.21 5.73
N ILE A 151 -19.72 41.48 6.63
CA ILE A 151 -21.10 41.01 6.70
C ILE A 151 -22.00 42.10 6.07
N GLU A 152 -23.18 41.69 5.60
CA GLU A 152 -24.41 42.46 5.37
C GLU A 152 -24.53 43.36 4.12
N THR A 153 -25.47 43.03 3.22
CA THR A 153 -26.79 43.70 3.10
C THR A 153 -27.58 43.22 1.86
N GLY A 154 -28.92 43.10 2.01
CA GLY A 154 -29.91 43.09 0.91
C GLY A 154 -30.44 41.69 0.53
N ASP A 155 -31.51 41.12 1.09
CA ASP A 155 -32.90 41.59 1.26
C ASP A 155 -33.80 41.41 0.01
N LEU A 156 -34.75 40.45 0.16
CA LEU A 156 -36.14 40.35 -0.34
C LEU A 156 -36.54 40.43 -1.83
N SER A 157 -37.17 39.34 -2.31
CA SER A 157 -38.54 39.29 -2.88
C SER A 157 -38.85 37.81 -3.22
N GLU A 158 -39.67 37.09 -2.46
CA GLU A 158 -41.15 37.01 -2.55
C GLU A 158 -41.72 36.83 -3.96
N THR A 159 -42.38 35.68 -4.15
CA THR A 159 -43.67 35.39 -4.84
C THR A 159 -43.70 33.87 -5.09
N GLU A 160 -44.39 33.06 -4.27
CA GLU A 160 -45.82 32.71 -4.37
C GLU A 160 -46.27 32.50 -5.84
N ASP A 161 -46.92 31.42 -6.27
CA ASP A 161 -47.62 30.33 -5.58
C ASP A 161 -47.95 29.21 -6.62
N PRO A 162 -48.50 28.05 -6.20
CA PRO A 162 -48.77 26.87 -7.02
C PRO A 162 -50.20 26.83 -7.60
N ALA A 163 -50.40 25.99 -8.62
CA ALA A 163 -51.68 25.36 -8.97
C ALA A 163 -51.46 24.04 -9.73
#